data_AF-A0A3B0UI69-F1
#
_entry.id   AF-A0A3B0UI69-F1
#
_cell.length_a   1.000
_cell.length_b   1.000
_cell.length_c   1.000
_cell.angle_alpha   90.00
_cell.angle_beta   90.00
_cell.angle_gamma   90.00
#
_symmetry.space_group_name_H-M   'P 1'
#
loop_
_entity.id
_entity.type
_entity.pdbx_description
1 polymer ?
#
loop_
_entity_poly.entity_id
_entity_poly.type
_entity_poly.pdbx_seq_one_letter_code
_entity_poly.pdbx_strand_id
1 'polypeptide(L)'
;MSKVQQLEDRFEYQSQSKRPSFGDDLRGFMPGRHFHKFMNWFRSKRDREVEAVTRELIEELQEIGLGDLAAQIQALPLSFVYHVHEGVRHVPSTDYYQFRYLELYELNPPNEVSRSITQQLFAAAEENPHLLVVTPNEIMKRRGQNGELIGVHSAYLFSRKCAGPEPAPYYE
;
A
#
# COMPACT_ATOMS: atom_id res chain seq x y z
N MET A 1 1.51 23.13 6.52
CA MET A 1 1.49 22.94 5.06
C MET A 1 1.14 21.48 4.81
N SER A 2 0.13 21.16 3.99
CA SER A 2 -0.26 19.76 3.73
C SER A 2 0.82 19.04 2.90
N LYS A 3 0.89 17.70 2.99
CA LYS A 3 1.80 16.88 2.17
C LYS A 3 1.58 17.14 0.67
N VAL A 4 0.32 17.30 0.25
CA VAL A 4 -0.06 17.66 -1.13
C VAL A 4 0.53 19.00 -1.55
N GLN A 5 0.38 20.06 -0.75
CA GLN A 5 0.92 21.38 -1.07
C GLN A 5 2.45 21.35 -1.26
N GLN A 6 3.16 20.58 -0.43
CA GLN A 6 4.62 20.43 -0.56
C GLN A 6 5.01 19.76 -1.89
N LEU A 7 4.21 18.79 -2.36
CA LEU A 7 4.45 18.11 -3.64
C LEU A 7 4.09 19.02 -4.84
N GLU A 8 2.98 19.76 -4.73
CA GLU A 8 2.55 20.75 -5.73
C GLU A 8 3.66 21.79 -5.97
N ASP A 9 4.15 22.41 -4.90
CA ASP A 9 5.17 23.46 -4.96
C ASP A 9 6.52 22.94 -5.50
N ARG A 10 6.87 21.68 -5.20
CA ARG A 10 8.20 21.13 -5.48
C ARG A 10 8.31 20.39 -6.82
N PHE A 11 7.22 19.78 -7.27
CA PHE A 11 7.21 18.88 -8.42
C PHE A 11 6.13 19.19 -9.45
N GLU A 12 5.40 20.30 -9.30
CA GLU A 12 4.20 20.58 -10.12
C GLU A 12 3.21 19.41 -10.08
N TYR A 13 3.13 18.74 -8.93
CA TYR A 13 2.22 17.62 -8.71
C TYR A 13 0.77 18.09 -8.86
N GLN A 14 -0.09 17.25 -9.40
CA GLN A 14 -1.52 17.49 -9.55
C GLN A 14 -2.26 16.32 -8.94
N SER A 15 -2.94 16.57 -7.82
CA SER A 15 -3.72 15.54 -7.14
C SER A 15 -4.90 15.07 -8.01
N GLN A 16 -5.14 13.77 -8.05
CA GLN A 16 -6.38 13.17 -8.58
C GLN A 16 -7.54 13.29 -7.57
N SER A 17 -7.24 13.57 -6.30
CA SER A 17 -8.20 13.59 -5.20
C SER A 17 -9.05 14.87 -5.23
N LYS A 18 -10.12 14.91 -6.03
CA LYS A 18 -11.16 15.97 -5.96
C LYS A 18 -12.35 15.61 -5.06
N ARG A 19 -12.40 14.38 -4.56
CA ARG A 19 -13.51 13.86 -3.76
C ARG A 19 -13.24 14.06 -2.26
N PRO A 20 -14.21 14.56 -1.45
CA PRO A 20 -14.02 14.83 -0.03
C PRO A 20 -13.61 13.62 0.83
N SER A 21 -13.92 12.40 0.37
CA SER A 21 -13.63 11.15 1.08
C SER A 21 -12.21 10.62 0.90
N PHE A 22 -11.36 11.30 0.11
CA PHE A 22 -9.97 10.91 -0.19
C PHE A 22 -8.98 12.01 0.24
N GLY A 23 -9.26 12.71 1.34
CA GLY A 23 -8.56 13.93 1.74
C GLY A 23 -7.03 13.83 1.82
N ASP A 24 -6.49 12.64 2.10
CA ASP A 24 -5.05 12.38 2.24
C ASP A 24 -4.45 11.49 1.14
N ASP A 25 -5.24 11.18 0.11
CA ASP A 25 -4.79 10.36 -1.00
C ASP A 25 -3.79 11.12 -1.89
N LEU A 26 -2.60 10.55 -2.04
CA LEU A 26 -1.48 11.10 -2.80
C LEU A 26 -1.41 10.54 -4.24
N ARG A 27 -2.51 10.00 -4.75
CA ARG A 27 -2.65 9.67 -6.18
C ARG A 27 -2.74 10.95 -7.02
N GLY A 28 -1.91 11.04 -8.04
CA GLY A 28 -1.81 12.23 -8.87
C GLY A 28 -0.81 12.09 -10.00
N PHE A 29 -0.62 13.19 -10.71
CA PHE A 29 0.28 13.30 -11.85
C PHE A 29 1.40 14.30 -11.56
N MET A 30 2.56 14.10 -12.18
CA MET A 30 3.60 15.11 -12.26
C MET A 30 4.20 15.14 -13.66
N PRO A 31 4.68 16.29 -14.14
CA PRO A 31 5.45 16.37 -15.36
C PRO A 31 6.67 15.45 -15.32
N GLY A 32 6.89 14.66 -16.39
CA GLY A 32 8.02 13.72 -16.46
C GLY A 32 9.40 14.35 -16.23
N ARG A 33 9.57 15.64 -16.54
CA ARG A 33 10.79 16.42 -16.25
C ARG A 33 11.17 16.46 -14.76
N HIS A 34 10.20 16.29 -13.86
CA HIS A 34 10.42 16.29 -12.41
C HIS A 34 10.69 14.90 -11.84
N PHE A 35 10.52 13.83 -12.63
CA PHE A 35 10.64 12.45 -12.17
C PHE A 35 11.98 12.16 -11.48
N HIS A 36 13.10 12.58 -12.06
CA HIS A 36 14.41 12.39 -11.44
C HIS A 36 14.50 13.10 -10.08
N LYS A 37 14.02 14.34 -9.99
CA LYS A 37 14.07 15.12 -8.73
C LYS A 37 13.20 14.47 -7.66
N PHE A 38 12.02 14.00 -8.05
CA PHE A 38 11.14 13.24 -7.18
C PHE A 38 11.81 11.97 -6.66
N MET A 39 12.40 11.16 -7.54
CA MET A 39 13.07 9.92 -7.15
C MET A 39 14.27 10.15 -6.23
N ASN A 40 15.04 11.22 -6.45
CA ASN A 40 16.13 11.60 -5.54
C ASN A 40 15.60 11.95 -4.14
N TRP A 41 14.55 12.75 -4.06
CA TRP A 41 13.91 13.07 -2.78
C TRP A 41 13.34 11.82 -2.10
N PHE A 42 12.55 11.03 -2.83
CA PHE A 42 11.90 9.84 -2.32
C PHE A 42 12.91 8.85 -1.72
N ARG A 43 14.04 8.64 -2.40
CA ARG A 43 15.15 7.79 -1.95
C ARG A 43 15.91 8.36 -0.75
N SER A 44 15.94 9.69 -0.59
CA SER A 44 16.62 10.33 0.54
C SER A 44 15.93 10.08 1.88
N LYS A 45 14.67 9.62 1.87
CA LYS A 45 13.80 9.46 3.05
C LYS A 45 13.61 10.72 3.89
N ARG A 46 14.08 11.88 3.43
CA ARG A 46 13.90 13.16 4.10
C ARG A 46 12.44 13.57 4.04
N ASP A 47 11.90 14.00 5.18
CA ASP A 47 10.50 14.41 5.35
C ASP A 47 9.49 13.28 5.03
N ARG A 48 9.94 12.02 5.03
CA ARG A 48 9.06 10.85 4.97
C ARG A 48 8.72 10.38 6.38
N GLU A 49 7.50 9.93 6.54
CA GLU A 49 7.05 9.23 7.73
C GLU A 49 7.73 7.87 7.85
N VAL A 50 8.28 7.56 9.02
CA VAL A 50 9.07 6.34 9.27
C VAL A 50 8.16 5.17 9.67
N GLU A 51 7.07 5.44 10.40
CA GLU A 51 6.16 4.45 10.97
C GLU A 51 4.86 4.30 10.18
N ALA A 52 4.87 4.67 8.90
CA ALA A 52 3.67 4.73 8.07
C ALA A 52 2.92 3.39 8.03
N VAL A 53 3.65 2.26 7.89
CA VAL A 53 3.01 0.92 7.84
C VAL A 53 2.29 0.59 9.14
N THR A 54 2.89 0.92 10.29
CA THR A 54 2.27 0.70 11.60
C THR A 54 1.01 1.55 11.75
N ARG A 55 1.08 2.85 11.40
CA ARG A 55 -0.06 3.76 11.49
C ARG A 55 -1.22 3.31 10.58
N GLU A 56 -0.93 3.01 9.31
CA GLU A 56 -1.95 2.58 8.33
C GLU A 56 -2.64 1.28 8.80
N LEU A 57 -1.89 0.31 9.33
CA LEU A 57 -2.52 -0.90 9.88
C LEU A 57 -3.46 -0.57 11.05
N ILE A 58 -3.06 0.32 11.96
CA ILE A 58 -3.89 0.73 13.10
C ILE A 58 -5.18 1.40 12.62
N GLU A 59 -5.10 2.30 11.64
CA GLU A 59 -6.25 2.99 11.04
C GLU A 59 -7.21 1.99 10.38
N GLU A 60 -6.70 1.11 9.52
CA GLU A 60 -7.50 0.07 8.84
C GLU A 60 -8.19 -0.87 9.84
N LEU A 61 -7.50 -1.25 10.92
CA LEU A 61 -8.10 -2.07 11.99
C LEU A 61 -9.21 -1.33 12.73
N GLN A 62 -9.06 -0.02 12.97
CA GLN A 62 -10.10 0.79 13.60
C GLN A 62 -11.34 0.90 12.69
N GLU A 63 -11.15 1.09 11.38
CA GLU A 63 -12.24 1.19 10.41
C GLU A 63 -13.11 -0.06 10.33
N ILE A 64 -12.50 -1.24 10.50
CA ILE A 64 -13.23 -2.53 10.49
C ILE A 64 -13.71 -2.98 11.87
N GLY A 65 -13.67 -2.10 12.88
CA GLY A 65 -14.18 -2.37 14.22
C GLY A 65 -13.26 -3.19 15.13
N LEU A 66 -11.98 -3.33 14.79
CA LEU A 66 -10.95 -4.03 15.59
C LEU A 66 -10.11 -3.05 16.42
N GLY A 67 -10.76 -2.04 17.01
CA GLY A 67 -10.11 -0.99 17.81
C GLY A 67 -9.31 -1.52 19.01
N ASP A 68 -9.80 -2.58 19.68
CA ASP A 68 -9.10 -3.20 20.81
C ASP A 68 -7.81 -3.90 20.39
N LEU A 69 -7.77 -4.49 19.19
CA LEU A 69 -6.55 -5.04 18.62
C LEU A 69 -5.60 -3.90 18.21
N ALA A 70 -6.13 -2.86 17.56
CA ALA A 70 -5.36 -1.69 17.16
C ALA A 70 -4.68 -1.02 18.37
N ALA A 71 -5.38 -0.91 19.52
CA ALA A 71 -4.85 -0.32 20.75
C ALA A 71 -3.68 -1.10 21.36
N GLN A 72 -3.52 -2.39 21.05
CA GLN A 72 -2.38 -3.20 21.48
C GLN A 72 -1.12 -2.97 20.63
N ILE A 73 -1.27 -2.38 19.44
CA ILE A 73 -0.17 -2.17 18.50
C ILE A 73 0.48 -0.81 18.79
N GLN A 74 1.62 -0.83 19.49
CA GLN A 74 2.44 0.37 19.67
C GLN A 74 3.46 0.54 18.54
N ALA A 75 4.12 -0.55 18.17
CA ALA A 75 5.07 -0.63 17.07
C ALA A 75 5.08 -2.07 16.54
N LEU A 76 5.03 -2.24 15.22
CA LEU A 76 5.15 -3.55 14.62
C LEU A 76 6.63 -3.90 14.45
N PRO A 77 7.08 -5.10 14.88
CA PRO A 77 8.43 -5.56 14.60
C PRO A 77 8.52 -5.99 13.13
N LEU A 78 8.60 -5.01 12.23
CA LEU A 78 8.68 -5.20 10.80
C LEU A 78 10.14 -5.35 10.36
N SER A 79 10.40 -6.35 9.52
CA SER A 79 11.66 -6.53 8.81
C SER A 79 11.46 -6.19 7.35
N PHE A 80 12.35 -5.37 6.78
CA PHE A 80 12.38 -5.14 5.34
C PHE A 80 12.78 -6.43 4.61
N VAL A 81 12.03 -6.82 3.58
CA VAL A 81 12.30 -8.03 2.80
C VAL A 81 12.98 -7.66 1.47
N TYR A 82 12.32 -6.85 0.64
CA TYR A 82 12.85 -6.35 -0.63
C TYR A 82 12.03 -5.18 -1.17
N HIS A 83 12.52 -4.56 -2.24
CA HIS A 83 11.75 -3.58 -3.01
C HIS A 83 11.30 -4.18 -4.34
N VAL A 84 10.14 -3.76 -4.80
CA VAL A 84 9.70 -3.92 -6.18
C VAL A 84 10.00 -2.63 -6.92
N HIS A 85 10.56 -2.74 -8.11
CA HIS A 85 10.86 -1.62 -8.98
C HIS A 85 10.48 -1.96 -10.41
N GLU A 86 9.36 -1.41 -10.87
CA GLU A 86 8.98 -1.48 -12.28
C GLU A 86 9.29 -0.13 -12.93
N GLY A 87 10.11 -0.16 -13.97
CA GLY A 87 10.52 1.03 -14.70
C GLY A 87 9.34 1.79 -15.30
N VAL A 88 9.63 3.01 -15.75
CA VAL A 88 8.64 3.87 -16.41
C VAL A 88 8.08 3.15 -17.64
N ARG A 89 6.76 2.97 -17.69
CA ARG A 89 6.05 2.36 -18.81
C ARG A 89 4.82 3.16 -19.19
N HIS A 90 4.51 3.17 -20.48
CA HIS A 90 3.27 3.75 -20.98
C HIS A 90 2.08 2.92 -20.49
N VAL A 91 1.01 3.59 -20.04
CA VAL A 91 -0.22 2.91 -19.64
C VAL A 91 -1.17 2.83 -20.85
N PRO A 92 -1.61 1.64 -21.27
CA PRO A 92 -2.46 1.50 -22.46
C PRO A 92 -3.75 2.34 -22.36
N SER A 93 -4.07 3.04 -23.44
CA SER A 93 -5.26 3.90 -23.57
C SER A 93 -5.26 5.17 -22.71
N THR A 94 -4.11 5.58 -22.17
CA THR A 94 -3.95 6.85 -21.44
C THR A 94 -2.80 7.67 -22.02
N ASP A 95 -2.74 8.95 -21.67
CA ASP A 95 -1.65 9.86 -22.06
C ASP A 95 -0.56 9.98 -20.98
N TYR A 96 -0.41 8.98 -20.11
CA TYR A 96 0.55 9.03 -19.00
C TYR A 96 1.41 7.79 -18.89
N TYR A 97 2.56 7.97 -18.25
CA TYR A 97 3.49 6.90 -17.91
C TYR A 97 3.37 6.57 -16.43
N GLN A 98 3.44 5.29 -16.11
CA GLN A 98 3.44 4.80 -14.74
C GLN A 98 4.83 4.32 -14.35
N PHE A 99 5.20 4.61 -13.11
CA PHE A 99 6.36 4.07 -12.43
C PHE A 99 5.88 3.41 -11.13
N ARG A 100 6.46 2.26 -10.76
CA ARG A 100 6.09 1.55 -9.54
C ARG A 100 7.31 1.27 -8.67
N TYR A 101 7.19 1.69 -7.42
CA TYR A 101 8.13 1.36 -6.37
C TYR A 101 7.36 0.91 -5.14
N LEU A 102 7.65 -0.27 -4.62
CA LEU A 102 7.03 -0.81 -3.41
C LEU A 102 8.14 -1.27 -2.45
N GLU A 103 8.02 -0.97 -1.16
CA GLU A 103 8.84 -1.54 -0.10
C GLU A 103 8.02 -2.64 0.59
N LEU A 104 8.54 -3.86 0.62
CA LEU A 104 7.85 -5.02 1.18
C LEU A 104 8.46 -5.35 2.53
N TYR A 105 7.59 -5.53 3.51
CA TYR A 105 7.95 -5.82 4.89
C TYR A 105 7.26 -7.11 5.34
N GLU A 106 7.87 -7.78 6.30
CA GLU A 106 7.30 -8.93 6.99
C GLU A 106 7.21 -8.64 8.49
N LEU A 107 6.15 -9.15 9.13
CA LEU A 107 6.10 -9.22 10.59
C LEU A 107 7.10 -10.27 11.04
N ASN A 108 8.08 -9.88 11.85
CA ASN A 108 9.19 -10.74 12.28
C ASN A 108 8.65 -12.00 13.01
N PRO A 109 8.67 -13.20 12.39
CA PRO A 109 8.00 -14.37 12.94
C PRO A 109 8.48 -14.87 14.31
N PRO A 110 9.80 -14.83 14.66
CA PRO A 110 10.24 -15.23 15.99
C PRO A 110 9.85 -14.24 17.11
N ASN A 111 9.36 -13.04 16.77
CA ASN A 111 8.95 -12.06 17.77
C ASN A 111 7.58 -12.44 18.39
N GLU A 112 7.48 -12.44 19.72
CA GLU A 112 6.25 -12.78 20.44
C GLU A 112 5.09 -11.84 20.12
N VAL A 113 5.35 -10.55 19.95
CA VAL A 113 4.35 -9.55 19.59
C VAL A 113 3.80 -9.84 18.19
N SER A 114 4.69 -10.13 17.21
CA SER A 114 4.26 -10.53 15.86
C SER A 114 3.35 -11.75 15.88
N ARG A 115 3.72 -12.80 16.65
CA ARG A 115 2.93 -14.03 16.75
C ARG A 115 1.56 -13.76 17.37
N SER A 116 1.52 -13.00 18.47
CA SER A 116 0.28 -12.62 19.14
C SER A 116 -0.66 -11.84 18.21
N ILE A 117 -0.16 -10.80 17.54
CA ILE A 117 -0.97 -10.00 16.59
C ILE A 117 -1.47 -10.88 15.45
N THR A 118 -0.60 -11.71 14.87
CA THR A 118 -0.98 -12.62 13.78
C THR A 118 -2.11 -13.56 14.22
N GLN A 119 -1.99 -14.19 15.39
CA GLN A 119 -3.02 -15.07 15.93
C GLN A 119 -4.35 -14.34 16.16
N GLN A 120 -4.30 -13.13 16.70
CA GLN A 120 -5.50 -12.31 16.92
C GLN A 120 -6.15 -11.90 15.58
N LEU A 121 -5.38 -11.58 14.55
CA LEU A 121 -5.90 -11.31 13.21
C LEU A 121 -6.59 -12.53 12.59
N PHE A 122 -5.98 -13.72 12.71
CA PHE A 122 -6.60 -14.95 12.22
C PHE A 122 -7.90 -15.25 12.96
N ALA A 123 -7.93 -15.11 14.28
CA ALA A 123 -9.16 -15.31 15.07
C ALA A 123 -10.23 -14.27 14.70
N ALA A 124 -9.86 -13.00 14.57
CA ALA A 124 -10.80 -11.94 14.19
C ALA A 124 -11.41 -12.17 12.79
N ALA A 125 -10.66 -12.77 11.87
CA ALA A 125 -11.15 -13.05 10.52
C ALA A 125 -12.24 -14.14 10.47
N GLU A 126 -12.38 -14.96 11.51
CA GLU A 126 -13.46 -15.96 11.58
C GLU A 126 -14.83 -15.29 11.75
N GLU A 127 -14.88 -14.13 12.39
CA GLU A 127 -16.12 -13.44 12.76
C GLU A 127 -16.31 -12.09 12.04
N ASN A 128 -15.22 -11.49 11.52
CA ASN A 128 -15.26 -10.18 10.87
C ASN A 128 -15.26 -10.30 9.34
N PRO A 129 -16.38 -9.97 8.65
CA PRO A 129 -16.49 -10.10 7.20
C PRO A 129 -15.62 -9.12 6.41
N HIS A 130 -15.07 -8.09 7.06
CA HIS A 130 -14.16 -7.12 6.44
C HIS A 130 -12.69 -7.58 6.46
N LEU A 131 -12.38 -8.70 7.13
CA LEU A 131 -11.04 -9.27 7.17
C LEU A 131 -11.01 -10.58 6.39
N LEU A 132 -10.17 -10.63 5.36
CA LEU A 132 -10.07 -11.80 4.48
C LEU A 132 -8.74 -12.53 4.70
N VAL A 133 -8.83 -13.80 5.11
CA VAL A 133 -7.68 -14.72 5.13
C VAL A 133 -7.56 -15.40 3.77
N VAL A 134 -6.38 -15.29 3.15
CA VAL A 134 -6.12 -15.81 1.80
C VAL A 134 -4.83 -16.59 1.73
N THR A 135 -4.83 -17.63 0.91
CA THR A 135 -3.67 -18.43 0.56
C THR A 135 -2.87 -17.77 -0.57
N PRO A 136 -1.60 -18.13 -0.77
CA PRO A 136 -0.81 -17.67 -1.92
C PRO A 136 -1.50 -17.96 -3.26
N ASN A 137 -2.17 -19.10 -3.40
CA ASN A 137 -2.87 -19.47 -4.63
C ASN A 137 -4.07 -18.56 -4.91
N GLU A 138 -4.82 -18.17 -3.87
CA GLU A 138 -5.92 -17.22 -3.99
C GLU A 138 -5.41 -15.83 -4.37
N ILE A 139 -4.32 -15.37 -3.75
CA ILE A 139 -3.65 -14.11 -4.12
C ILE A 139 -3.27 -14.13 -5.61
N MET A 140 -2.67 -15.21 -6.10
CA MET A 140 -2.27 -15.33 -7.51
C MET A 140 -3.48 -15.39 -8.46
N LYS A 141 -4.61 -15.96 -8.02
CA LYS A 141 -5.89 -15.96 -8.75
C LYS A 141 -6.68 -14.66 -8.59
N ARG A 142 -6.24 -13.76 -7.71
CA ARG A 142 -6.88 -12.48 -7.34
C ARG A 142 -8.30 -12.63 -6.80
N ARG A 143 -8.61 -13.78 -6.21
CA ARG A 143 -9.95 -14.08 -5.72
C ARG A 143 -9.88 -15.04 -4.53
N GLY A 144 -10.54 -14.68 -3.43
CA GLY A 144 -10.70 -15.55 -2.27
C GLY A 144 -11.71 -16.67 -2.53
N GLN A 145 -11.74 -17.69 -1.68
CA GLN A 145 -12.71 -18.79 -1.74
C GLN A 145 -14.18 -18.31 -1.73
N ASN A 146 -14.47 -17.23 -1.01
CA ASN A 146 -15.80 -16.61 -0.96
C ASN A 146 -16.12 -15.73 -2.19
N GLY A 147 -15.21 -15.63 -3.16
CA GLY A 147 -15.38 -14.84 -4.37
C GLY A 147 -14.94 -13.38 -4.24
N GLU A 148 -14.49 -12.95 -3.05
CA GLU A 148 -13.99 -11.60 -2.81
C GLU A 148 -12.76 -11.27 -3.66
N LEU A 149 -12.67 -10.03 -4.11
CA LEU A 149 -11.57 -9.57 -4.95
C LEU A 149 -10.34 -9.28 -4.11
N ILE A 150 -9.20 -9.80 -4.52
CA ILE A 150 -7.91 -9.51 -3.89
C ILE A 150 -7.18 -8.46 -4.73
N GLY A 151 -6.65 -7.45 -4.04
CA GLY A 151 -5.89 -6.36 -4.63
C GLY A 151 -4.71 -6.87 -5.46
N VAL A 152 -4.48 -6.25 -6.62
CA VAL A 152 -3.37 -6.63 -7.52
C VAL A 152 -2.00 -6.49 -6.85
N HIS A 153 -1.88 -5.58 -5.88
CA HIS A 153 -0.64 -5.31 -5.17
C HIS A 153 -0.21 -6.52 -4.30
N SER A 154 -1.14 -7.35 -3.84
CA SER A 154 -0.84 -8.53 -3.01
C SER A 154 -0.01 -9.58 -3.77
N ALA A 155 -0.08 -9.61 -5.11
CA ALA A 155 0.74 -10.51 -5.92
C ALA A 155 2.24 -10.27 -5.73
N TYR A 156 2.63 -9.06 -5.31
CA TYR A 156 4.02 -8.74 -5.02
C TYR A 156 4.55 -9.40 -3.76
N LEU A 157 3.72 -9.96 -2.88
CA LEU A 157 4.19 -10.65 -1.68
C LEU A 157 5.07 -11.88 -2.03
N PHE A 158 4.83 -12.51 -3.18
CA PHE A 158 5.53 -13.74 -3.60
C PHE A 158 6.40 -13.56 -4.85
N SER A 159 6.38 -12.39 -5.49
CA SER A 159 7.04 -12.15 -6.78
C SER A 159 7.41 -10.69 -6.96
N ARG A 160 8.54 -10.43 -7.62
CA ARG A 160 8.95 -9.07 -8.01
C ARG A 160 8.23 -8.56 -9.27
N LYS A 161 7.39 -9.38 -9.88
CA LYS A 161 6.57 -9.04 -11.04
C LYS A 161 5.11 -9.26 -10.68
N CYS A 162 4.24 -8.34 -11.10
CA CYS A 162 2.81 -8.53 -10.97
C CYS A 162 2.37 -9.78 -11.74
N ALA A 163 1.54 -10.60 -11.11
CA ALA A 163 0.84 -11.68 -11.80
C ALA A 163 -0.55 -11.19 -12.25
N GLY A 164 -0.88 -11.43 -13.52
CA GLY A 164 -2.17 -11.08 -14.09
C GLY A 164 -2.25 -9.68 -14.72
N PRO A 165 -3.41 -9.32 -15.28
CA PRO A 165 -3.59 -8.04 -15.95
C PRO A 165 -3.55 -6.90 -14.95
N GLU A 166 -2.91 -5.81 -15.35
CA GLU A 166 -2.96 -4.56 -14.61
C GLU A 166 -4.44 -4.13 -14.44
N PRO A 167 -4.86 -3.64 -13.27
CA PRO A 167 -6.18 -3.03 -13.15
C PRO A 167 -6.34 -1.95 -14.20
N ALA A 168 -7.59 -1.69 -14.58
CA ALA A 168 -7.90 -0.58 -15.44
C ALA A 168 -7.19 0.67 -14.90
N PRO A 169 -6.58 1.49 -15.78
CA PRO A 169 -6.08 2.79 -15.40
C PRO A 169 -7.15 3.51 -14.59
N TYR A 170 -6.76 4.20 -13.53
CA TYR A 170 -7.71 5.05 -12.81
C TYR A 170 -8.12 6.17 -13.76
N TYR A 171 -9.26 5.99 -14.41
CA TYR A 171 -9.98 7.03 -15.14
C TYR A 171 -10.99 7.63 -14.17
N GLU A 172 -11.05 8.95 -14.11
CA GLU A 172 -12.32 9.62 -13.81
C GLU A 172 -13.18 9.62 -15.08
#